data_AF-A0A6H1JR16-F1
#
_entry.id   AF-A0A6H1JR16-F1
#
_cell.length_a   1.000
_cell.length_b   1.000
_cell.length_c   1.000
_cell.angle_alpha   90.00
_cell.angle_beta   90.00
_cell.angle_gamma   90.00
#
_symmetry.space_group_name_H-M   'P 1'
#
loop_
_entity.id
_entity.type
_entity.pdbx_description
1 polymer ?
#
loop_
_entity_poly.entity_id
_entity_poly.type
_entity_poly.pdbx_seq_one_letter_code
_entity_poly.pdbx_strand_id
1 'polypeptide(L)'
;MSQIFLAVDQWAAPPGGHTDPSFLKWVTVGLGVLLLLGAFASWDTRRQRRNVPSERRVEELRHDLRSGTPNIRGHIRIDPSSYPGTSVGQAEDIAREEGFLRQSHGARGQWLFYRLGTQPGSSTDSDVRGGPALEVVRENAAAQRTARWIREREGIDPLDEATLEAAERGLLRSRAKSERAIVGAALAMLAGLSAEGIAGIAWGFWLPYAVLQVCAVALMILSIRLITRSRRLRKEGNRLHGKAVAAYWEAVAARENQQKKPGQ
;
A
#
# COMPACT_ATOMS: atom_id res chain seq x y z
N MET A 1 -62.64 -16.98 -41.25
CA MET A 1 -62.39 -15.71 -40.55
C MET A 1 -62.67 -15.91 -39.07
N SER A 2 -61.80 -15.34 -38.23
CA SER A 2 -61.97 -15.16 -36.78
C SER A 2 -61.81 -16.40 -35.91
N GLN A 3 -60.62 -16.56 -35.32
CA GLN A 3 -60.37 -16.46 -33.87
C GLN A 3 -58.85 -16.51 -33.61
N ILE A 4 -58.18 -15.37 -33.83
CA ILE A 4 -56.88 -15.07 -33.22
C ILE A 4 -57.19 -13.98 -32.20
N PHE A 5 -57.48 -14.37 -30.97
CA PHE A 5 -57.65 -13.44 -29.85
C PHE A 5 -56.73 -13.90 -28.71
N LEU A 6 -55.64 -13.14 -28.57
CA LEU A 6 -55.02 -12.73 -27.32
C LEU A 6 -54.81 -13.81 -26.24
N ALA A 7 -53.70 -14.54 -26.36
CA ALA A 7 -52.97 -15.01 -25.18
C ALA A 7 -52.03 -13.89 -24.70
N VAL A 8 -52.61 -12.79 -24.20
CA VAL A 8 -51.91 -11.75 -23.45
C VAL A 8 -52.64 -11.63 -22.12
N ASP A 9 -52.51 -12.65 -21.28
CA ASP A 9 -52.85 -12.56 -19.86
C ASP A 9 -52.24 -13.76 -19.13
N GLN A 10 -50.98 -13.60 -18.72
CA GLN A 10 -50.41 -14.25 -17.52
C GLN A 10 -48.98 -13.74 -17.28
N TRP A 11 -48.84 -12.42 -17.11
CA TRP A 11 -47.75 -11.89 -16.28
C TRP A 11 -48.25 -11.89 -14.83
N ALA A 12 -48.53 -13.10 -14.31
CA ALA A 12 -48.77 -13.27 -12.89
C ALA A 12 -47.47 -12.88 -12.17
N ALA A 13 -47.55 -11.88 -11.29
CA ALA A 13 -46.48 -11.61 -10.35
C ALA A 13 -46.11 -12.94 -9.63
N PRO A 14 -44.82 -13.27 -9.47
CA PRO A 14 -44.45 -14.50 -8.79
C PRO A 14 -45.09 -14.54 -7.40
N PRO A 15 -45.73 -15.66 -7.02
CA PRO A 15 -46.30 -15.80 -5.69
C PRO A 15 -45.20 -15.62 -4.65
N GLY A 16 -45.54 -14.91 -3.57
CA GLY A 16 -44.66 -14.34 -2.55
C GLY A 16 -43.36 -15.10 -2.29
N GLY A 17 -42.25 -14.38 -2.43
CA GLY A 17 -40.90 -14.83 -2.10
C GLY A 17 -40.77 -15.09 -0.60
N HIS A 18 -41.19 -16.27 -0.16
CA HIS A 18 -40.78 -16.82 1.13
C HIS A 18 -39.33 -17.27 0.97
N THR A 19 -38.39 -16.49 1.49
CA THR A 19 -37.01 -16.95 1.65
C THR A 19 -37.04 -18.21 2.49
N ASP A 20 -36.70 -19.36 1.90
CA ASP A 20 -36.60 -20.61 2.63
C ASP A 20 -35.63 -20.40 3.81
N PRO A 21 -36.08 -20.58 5.06
CA PRO A 21 -35.23 -20.44 6.24
C PRO A 21 -33.95 -21.29 6.15
N SER A 22 -33.96 -22.35 5.35
CA SER A 22 -32.79 -23.18 5.09
C SER A 22 -31.67 -22.45 4.33
N PHE A 23 -32.01 -21.59 3.36
CA PHE A 23 -31.03 -20.81 2.59
C PHE A 23 -30.34 -19.76 3.47
N LEU A 24 -31.12 -19.04 4.29
CA LEU A 24 -30.59 -18.06 5.23
C LEU A 24 -29.63 -18.71 6.24
N LYS A 25 -29.91 -19.95 6.66
CA LYS A 25 -29.01 -20.75 7.52
C LYS A 25 -27.70 -21.10 6.82
N TRP A 26 -27.74 -21.53 5.56
CA TRP A 26 -26.49 -21.86 4.83
C TRP A 26 -25.63 -20.63 4.53
N VAL A 27 -26.24 -19.50 4.17
CA VAL A 27 -25.52 -18.23 3.97
C VAL A 27 -24.87 -17.75 5.28
N THR A 28 -25.60 -17.80 6.39
CA THR A 28 -25.05 -17.41 7.71
C THR A 28 -23.94 -18.35 8.18
N VAL A 29 -24.06 -19.66 7.92
CA VAL A 29 -22.98 -20.63 8.19
C VAL A 29 -21.75 -20.34 7.30
N GLY A 30 -21.94 -20.13 6.00
CA GLY A 30 -20.84 -19.82 5.08
C GLY A 30 -20.11 -18.52 5.46
N LEU A 31 -20.86 -17.47 5.80
CA LEU A 31 -20.31 -16.22 6.31
C LEU A 31 -19.59 -16.41 7.64
N GLY A 32 -20.16 -17.20 8.55
CA GLY A 32 -19.55 -17.53 9.84
C GLY A 32 -18.21 -18.27 9.68
N VAL A 33 -18.14 -19.24 8.77
CA VAL A 33 -16.89 -19.96 8.46
C VAL A 33 -15.84 -19.02 7.85
N LEU A 34 -16.23 -18.15 6.92
CA LEU A 34 -15.33 -17.15 6.35
C LEU A 34 -14.78 -16.18 7.41
N LEU A 35 -15.64 -15.70 8.32
CA LEU A 35 -15.23 -14.84 9.42
C LEU A 35 -14.30 -15.57 10.39
N LEU A 36 -14.57 -16.85 10.70
CA LEU A 36 -13.71 -17.68 11.54
C LEU A 36 -12.36 -17.94 10.89
N LEU A 37 -12.31 -18.25 9.60
CA LEU A 37 -11.05 -18.45 8.86
C LEU A 37 -10.25 -17.14 8.77
N GLY A 38 -10.92 -16.01 8.52
CA GLY A 38 -10.28 -14.69 8.52
C GLY A 38 -9.73 -14.31 9.90
N ALA A 39 -10.49 -14.57 10.97
CA ALA A 39 -10.06 -14.36 12.35
C ALA A 39 -8.89 -15.29 12.72
N PHE A 40 -8.94 -16.56 12.31
CA PHE A 40 -7.89 -17.54 12.55
C PHE A 40 -6.59 -17.16 11.81
N ALA A 41 -6.67 -16.80 10.53
CA ALA A 41 -5.50 -16.33 9.78
C ALA A 41 -4.90 -15.04 10.37
N SER A 42 -5.75 -14.11 10.81
CA SER A 42 -5.33 -12.88 11.50
C SER A 42 -4.69 -13.18 12.85
N TRP A 43 -5.20 -14.17 13.58
CA TRP A 43 -4.66 -14.62 14.86
C TRP A 43 -3.33 -15.36 14.69
N ASP A 44 -3.23 -16.27 13.73
CA ASP A 44 -2.03 -17.04 13.43
C ASP A 44 -0.89 -16.13 12.96
N THR A 45 -1.16 -15.20 12.04
CA THR A 45 -0.18 -14.18 11.64
C THR A 45 0.28 -13.32 12.82
N ARG A 46 -0.63 -12.94 13.73
CA ARG A 46 -0.28 -12.20 14.95
C ARG A 46 0.54 -13.04 15.93
N ARG A 47 0.26 -14.34 16.05
CA ARG A 47 0.99 -15.28 16.90
C ARG A 47 2.39 -15.54 16.37
N GLN A 48 2.53 -15.77 15.07
CA GLN A 48 3.83 -15.94 14.41
C GLN A 48 4.70 -14.69 14.59
N ARG A 49 4.14 -13.48 14.46
CA ARG A 49 4.86 -12.21 14.71
C ARG A 49 5.30 -12.01 16.16
N ARG A 50 4.56 -12.54 17.14
CA ARG A 50 4.96 -12.49 18.56
C ARG A 50 6.20 -13.33 18.85
N ASN A 51 6.37 -14.43 18.11
CA ASN A 51 7.51 -15.36 18.26
C ASN A 51 8.77 -14.91 17.51
N VAL A 52 8.72 -13.79 16.78
CA VAL A 52 9.92 -13.22 16.15
C VAL A 52 10.85 -12.66 17.24
N PRO A 53 12.14 -12.99 17.24
CA PRO A 53 13.11 -12.43 18.18
C PRO A 53 13.10 -10.89 18.16
N SER A 54 13.28 -10.25 19.32
CA SER A 54 13.27 -8.79 19.46
C SER A 54 14.27 -8.09 18.54
N GLU A 55 15.46 -8.66 18.36
CA GLU A 55 16.51 -8.12 17.48
C GLU A 55 16.06 -8.05 16.02
N ARG A 56 15.40 -9.10 15.52
CA ARG A 56 14.88 -9.13 14.16
C ARG A 56 13.77 -8.11 13.95
N ARG A 57 12.93 -7.86 14.97
CA ARG A 57 11.90 -6.82 14.93
C ARG A 57 12.49 -5.41 14.86
N VAL A 58 13.58 -5.17 15.59
CA VAL A 58 14.30 -3.88 15.53
C VAL A 58 14.90 -3.68 14.15
N GLU A 59 15.52 -4.71 13.57
CA GLU A 59 16.09 -4.62 12.23
C GLU A 59 15.01 -4.44 11.16
N GLU A 60 13.86 -5.11 11.29
CA GLU A 60 12.69 -4.89 10.42
C GLU A 60 12.12 -3.48 10.56
N LEU A 61 12.12 -2.90 11.77
CA LEU A 61 11.67 -1.51 11.98
C LEU A 61 12.66 -0.51 11.36
N ARG A 62 13.97 -0.72 11.54
CA ARG A 62 15.00 0.09 10.86
C ARG A 62 14.88 -0.02 9.35
N HIS A 63 14.67 -1.24 8.84
CA HIS A 63 14.46 -1.47 7.42
C HIS A 63 13.23 -0.72 6.91
N ASP A 64 12.10 -0.78 7.60
CA ASP A 64 10.88 -0.07 7.22
C ASP A 64 11.00 1.46 7.37
N LEU A 65 11.84 1.96 8.28
CA LEU A 65 12.17 3.38 8.35
C LEU A 65 13.07 3.84 7.19
N ARG A 66 14.02 3.01 6.77
CA ARG A 66 14.94 3.32 5.65
C ARG A 66 14.30 3.15 4.28
N SER A 67 13.48 2.11 4.12
CA SER A 67 12.81 1.74 2.86
C SER A 67 11.39 2.32 2.74
N GLY A 68 10.82 2.75 3.88
CA GLY A 68 9.48 3.29 3.96
C GLY A 68 9.35 4.54 3.13
N THR A 69 8.46 4.50 2.15
CA THR A 69 8.24 5.66 1.28
C THR A 69 7.42 6.71 2.03
N PRO A 70 7.93 7.95 2.20
CA PRO A 70 7.19 9.03 2.84
C PRO A 70 5.85 9.28 2.15
N ASN A 71 4.86 9.74 2.91
CA ASN A 71 3.58 10.21 2.37
C ASN A 71 3.73 11.62 1.75
N ILE A 72 2.65 12.16 1.18
CA ILE A 72 2.64 13.51 0.56
C ILE A 72 3.07 14.62 1.53
N ARG A 73 3.00 14.36 2.85
CA ARG A 73 3.40 15.28 3.91
C ARG A 73 4.79 14.96 4.48
N GLY A 74 5.58 14.11 3.83
CA GLY A 74 6.92 13.71 4.29
C GLY A 74 6.95 12.71 5.45
N HIS A 75 5.82 12.08 5.83
CA HIS A 75 5.81 11.13 6.95
C HIS A 75 5.82 9.68 6.48
N ILE A 76 6.64 8.87 7.12
CA ILE A 76 6.58 7.41 7.07
C ILE A 76 5.52 6.95 8.06
N ARG A 77 4.56 6.16 7.57
CA ARG A 77 3.47 5.58 8.37
C ARG A 77 3.80 4.15 8.71
N ILE A 78 3.96 3.88 9.99
CA ILE A 78 4.22 2.53 10.50
C ILE A 78 3.05 2.11 11.37
N ASP A 79 2.53 0.91 11.14
CA ASP A 79 1.49 0.33 11.98
C ASP A 79 2.12 -0.35 13.21
N PRO A 80 1.85 0.12 14.45
CA PRO A 80 2.38 -0.47 15.67
C PRO A 80 2.02 -1.96 15.80
N SER A 81 0.89 -2.38 15.22
CA SER A 81 0.46 -3.78 15.26
C SER A 81 1.41 -4.71 14.51
N SER A 82 2.21 -4.17 13.58
CA SER A 82 3.24 -4.93 12.86
C SER A 82 4.45 -5.26 13.74
N TYR A 83 4.67 -4.53 14.83
CA TYR A 83 5.80 -4.66 15.75
C TYR A 83 5.34 -4.98 17.18
N PRO A 84 4.76 -6.18 17.40
CA PRO A 84 4.24 -6.53 18.72
C PRO A 84 5.36 -6.56 19.76
N GLY A 85 5.14 -5.86 20.87
CA GLY A 85 6.10 -5.79 22.00
C GLY A 85 7.10 -4.64 21.91
N THR A 86 7.15 -3.91 20.80
CA THR A 86 7.94 -2.67 20.70
C THR A 86 7.13 -1.52 21.29
N SER A 87 7.66 -0.87 22.31
CA SER A 87 7.00 0.30 22.91
C SER A 87 7.14 1.53 22.00
N VAL A 88 6.28 2.53 22.22
CA VAL A 88 6.39 3.80 21.50
C VAL A 88 7.76 4.45 21.72
N GLY A 89 8.27 4.45 22.96
CA GLY A 89 9.58 5.02 23.28
C GLY A 89 10.72 4.28 22.56
N GLN A 90 10.68 2.94 22.54
CA GLN A 90 11.67 2.16 21.78
C GLN A 90 11.64 2.48 20.29
N ALA A 91 10.44 2.60 19.71
CA ALA A 91 10.31 2.96 18.29
C ALA A 91 10.81 4.39 18.01
N GLU A 92 10.61 5.33 18.95
CA GLU A 92 11.16 6.69 18.87
C GLU A 92 12.69 6.72 18.97
N ASP A 93 13.28 5.92 19.85
CA ASP A 93 14.73 5.84 20.00
C ASP A 93 15.37 5.21 18.75
N ILE A 94 14.81 4.12 18.23
CA ILE A 94 15.25 3.50 16.97
C ILE A 94 15.08 4.50 15.81
N ALA A 95 13.95 5.22 15.75
CA ALA A 95 13.75 6.24 14.74
C ALA A 95 14.78 7.37 14.84
N ARG A 96 15.13 7.81 16.05
CA ARG A 96 16.12 8.86 16.29
C ARG A 96 17.52 8.43 15.85
N GLU A 97 17.91 7.18 16.11
CA GLU A 97 19.16 6.59 15.61
C GLU A 97 19.23 6.62 14.07
N GLU A 98 18.09 6.41 13.41
CA GLU A 98 17.97 6.43 11.95
C GLU A 98 17.72 7.85 11.38
N GLY A 99 17.76 8.89 12.21
CA GLY A 99 17.58 10.28 11.79
C GLY A 99 16.12 10.71 11.59
N PHE A 100 15.18 10.05 12.25
CA PHE A 100 13.75 10.37 12.24
C PHE A 100 13.24 10.82 13.61
N LEU A 101 12.19 11.64 13.60
CA LEU A 101 11.41 12.05 14.77
C LEU A 101 9.97 11.59 14.61
N ARG A 102 9.33 11.27 15.72
CA ARG A 102 7.92 10.90 15.72
C ARG A 102 7.04 12.13 15.83
N GLN A 103 5.98 12.18 15.02
CA GLN A 103 4.89 13.12 15.18
C GLN A 103 3.83 12.50 16.10
N SER A 104 3.59 13.14 17.24
CA SER A 104 2.62 12.67 18.25
C SER A 104 1.18 13.02 17.87
N HIS A 105 0.97 14.07 17.09
CA HIS A 105 -0.36 14.57 16.72
C HIS A 105 -0.88 13.96 15.40
N GLY A 106 -2.19 13.68 15.35
CA GLY A 106 -2.86 13.22 14.12
C GLY A 106 -2.56 11.78 13.70
N ALA A 107 -1.89 11.00 14.56
CA ALA A 107 -1.35 9.69 14.20
C ALA A 107 -2.40 8.57 14.08
N ARG A 108 -3.65 8.77 14.55
CA ARG A 108 -4.79 7.82 14.44
C ARG A 108 -4.41 6.35 14.71
N GLY A 109 -3.63 6.10 15.76
CA GLY A 109 -3.18 4.75 16.13
C GLY A 109 -1.99 4.21 15.32
N GLN A 110 -1.42 5.01 14.42
CA GLN A 110 -0.17 4.71 13.71
C GLN A 110 1.01 5.42 14.35
N TRP A 111 2.22 5.00 14.00
CA TRP A 111 3.43 5.78 14.23
C TRP A 111 3.73 6.58 12.98
N LEU A 112 3.78 7.90 13.14
CA LEU A 112 4.16 8.84 12.09
C LEU A 112 5.58 9.30 12.35
N PHE A 113 6.50 8.95 11.47
CA PHE A 113 7.88 9.39 11.55
C PHE A 113 8.17 10.38 10.43
N TYR A 114 8.86 11.47 10.73
CA TYR A 114 9.36 12.44 9.76
C TYR A 114 10.86 12.60 9.99
N ARG A 115 11.61 13.01 8.96
CA ARG A 115 13.07 13.08 9.06
C ARG A 115 13.49 14.32 9.87
N LEU A 116 14.54 14.19 10.68
CA LEU A 116 15.17 15.33 11.36
C LEU A 116 15.61 16.37 10.32
N GLY A 117 15.24 17.64 10.55
CA GLY A 117 15.54 18.74 9.63
C GLY A 117 14.47 19.01 8.57
N THR A 118 13.43 18.16 8.47
CA THR A 118 12.26 18.43 7.61
C THR A 118 11.12 19.04 8.42
N GLN A 119 10.35 19.95 7.81
CA GLN A 119 9.25 20.61 8.50
C GLN A 119 7.98 19.75 8.41
N PRO A 120 7.44 19.24 9.54
CA PRO A 120 6.30 18.34 9.50
C PRO A 120 5.07 19.03 8.92
N GLY A 121 4.56 18.52 7.80
CA GLY A 121 3.36 19.04 7.15
C GLY A 121 3.60 20.14 6.10
N SER A 122 4.84 20.49 5.78
CA SER A 122 5.11 21.26 4.56
C SER A 122 4.88 20.35 3.35
N SER A 123 4.06 20.80 2.39
CA SER A 123 3.88 20.13 1.11
C SER A 123 4.96 20.53 0.09
N THR A 124 5.84 21.45 0.48
CA THR A 124 6.99 21.90 -0.30
C THR A 124 8.13 20.89 -0.27
N ASP A 125 8.25 20.10 0.81
CA ASP A 125 9.11 18.91 0.85
C ASP A 125 8.28 17.65 0.63
N SER A 126 7.80 17.47 -0.60
CA SER A 126 7.78 16.11 -1.14
C SER A 126 9.24 15.69 -1.24
N ASP A 127 9.77 15.05 -0.19
CA ASP A 127 11.07 14.42 -0.22
C ASP A 127 10.89 12.91 -0.14
N VAL A 128 10.57 12.31 -1.28
CA VAL A 128 10.53 10.85 -1.48
C VAL A 128 11.92 10.25 -1.32
N ARG A 129 12.98 11.05 -1.47
CA ARG A 129 14.36 10.63 -1.18
C ARG A 129 14.51 10.33 0.30
N GLY A 130 13.79 11.03 1.18
CA GLY A 130 13.76 10.78 2.61
C GLY A 130 15.15 10.83 3.23
N GLY A 131 16.01 11.74 2.75
CA GLY A 131 17.44 11.87 3.08
C GLY A 131 17.78 13.29 3.58
N PRO A 132 19.04 13.59 3.95
CA PRO A 132 19.46 14.96 4.25
C PRO A 132 19.24 15.90 3.05
N ALA A 133 19.17 17.22 3.25
CA ALA A 133 19.00 18.17 2.15
C ALA A 133 20.13 18.06 1.11
N LEU A 134 19.81 18.25 -0.17
CA LEU A 134 20.73 18.02 -1.28
C LEU A 134 21.97 18.91 -1.18
N GLU A 135 21.82 20.15 -0.73
CA GLU A 135 22.88 21.12 -0.51
C GLU A 135 23.89 20.59 0.52
N VAL A 136 23.38 20.03 1.62
CA VAL A 136 24.20 19.47 2.69
C VAL A 136 25.00 18.26 2.21
N VAL A 137 24.44 17.47 1.29
CA VAL A 137 25.16 16.34 0.68
C VAL A 137 26.20 16.84 -0.33
N ARG A 138 25.86 17.87 -1.12
CA ARG A 138 26.75 18.49 -2.11
C ARG A 138 28.00 19.11 -1.46
N GLU A 139 27.90 19.64 -0.25
CA GLU A 139 29.03 20.21 0.48
C GLU A 139 30.06 19.16 0.93
N ASN A 140 29.70 17.88 0.98
CA ASN A 140 30.58 16.83 1.48
C ASN A 140 31.48 16.23 0.36
N ALA A 141 32.80 16.26 0.57
CA ALA A 141 33.77 15.76 -0.40
C ALA A 141 33.67 14.25 -0.68
N ALA A 142 33.29 13.41 0.30
CA ALA A 142 33.11 11.97 0.08
C ALA A 142 31.86 11.67 -0.74
N ALA A 143 30.76 12.40 -0.50
CA ALA A 143 29.56 12.33 -1.32
C ALA A 143 29.84 12.76 -2.75
N GLN A 144 30.57 13.87 -2.96
CA GLN A 144 30.98 14.31 -4.30
C GLN A 144 31.84 13.28 -5.04
N ARG A 145 32.81 12.63 -4.36
CA ARG A 145 33.63 11.57 -4.97
C ARG A 145 32.77 10.38 -5.41
N THR A 146 31.85 9.96 -4.56
CA THR A 146 30.93 8.85 -4.86
C THR A 146 30.00 9.22 -6.00
N ALA A 147 29.45 10.44 -6.00
CA ALA A 147 28.60 10.95 -7.07
C ALA A 147 29.32 11.00 -8.43
N ARG A 148 30.59 11.43 -8.46
CA ARG A 148 31.42 11.39 -9.69
C ARG A 148 31.61 9.97 -10.19
N TRP A 149 31.95 9.04 -9.31
CA TRP A 149 32.12 7.63 -9.67
C TRP A 149 30.82 7.00 -10.20
N ILE A 150 29.68 7.28 -9.57
CA ILE A 150 28.36 6.83 -10.06
C ILE A 150 28.06 7.44 -11.42
N ARG A 151 28.34 8.73 -11.61
CA ARG A 151 28.12 9.41 -12.89
C ARG A 151 28.93 8.78 -14.01
N GLU A 152 30.18 8.44 -13.75
CA GLU A 152 31.06 7.74 -14.70
C GLU A 152 30.57 6.31 -14.99
N ARG A 153 30.06 5.60 -13.97
CA ARG A 153 29.59 4.22 -14.11
C ARG A 153 28.23 4.08 -14.78
N GLU A 154 27.28 4.94 -14.41
CA GLU A 154 25.85 4.79 -14.76
C GLU A 154 25.32 5.91 -15.66
N GLY A 155 26.09 6.98 -15.88
CA GLY A 155 25.64 8.14 -16.64
C GLY A 155 24.58 8.98 -15.92
N ILE A 156 24.35 8.73 -14.63
CA ILE A 156 23.35 9.42 -13.81
C ILE A 156 24.10 10.31 -12.81
N ASP A 157 23.72 11.58 -12.71
CA ASP A 157 24.25 12.46 -11.67
C ASP A 157 23.37 12.40 -10.42
N PRO A 158 23.78 11.69 -9.35
CA PRO A 158 22.94 11.52 -8.17
C PRO A 158 22.83 12.79 -7.33
N LEU A 159 23.64 13.82 -7.61
CA LEU A 159 23.57 15.11 -6.92
C LEU A 159 22.99 16.21 -7.81
N ASP A 160 22.53 15.90 -9.03
CA ASP A 160 21.81 16.85 -9.86
C ASP A 160 20.36 16.97 -9.40
N GLU A 161 19.92 18.21 -9.21
CA GLU A 161 18.59 18.51 -8.67
C GLU A 161 17.51 18.15 -9.69
N ALA A 162 17.72 18.47 -10.97
CA ALA A 162 16.76 18.17 -12.02
C ALA A 162 16.56 16.65 -12.20
N THR A 163 17.66 15.89 -12.14
CA THR A 163 17.63 14.42 -12.20
C THR A 163 16.86 13.82 -11.01
N LEU A 164 17.10 14.31 -9.80
CA LEU A 164 16.42 13.85 -8.59
C LEU A 164 14.93 14.22 -8.59
N GLU A 165 14.58 15.46 -8.94
CA GLU A 165 13.18 15.87 -9.04
C GLU A 165 12.42 15.07 -10.10
N ALA A 166 13.05 14.79 -11.24
CA ALA A 166 12.42 14.00 -12.30
C ALA A 166 12.18 12.56 -11.83
N ALA A 167 13.13 11.97 -11.10
CA ALA A 167 12.99 10.65 -10.49
C ALA A 167 11.86 10.64 -9.45
N GLU A 168 11.83 11.64 -8.57
CA GLU A 168 10.82 11.79 -7.54
C GLU A 168 9.41 11.96 -8.12
N ARG A 169 9.24 12.90 -9.07
CA ARG A 169 7.97 13.10 -9.77
C ARG A 169 7.53 11.83 -10.49
N GLY A 170 8.47 11.08 -11.06
CA GLY A 170 8.23 9.78 -11.67
C GLY A 170 7.72 8.74 -10.68
N LEU A 171 8.37 8.62 -9.52
CA LEU A 171 7.95 7.72 -8.44
C LEU A 171 6.57 8.10 -7.90
N LEU A 172 6.31 9.38 -7.62
CA LEU A 172 5.00 9.87 -7.17
C LEU A 172 3.89 9.58 -8.20
N ARG A 173 4.15 9.81 -9.49
CA ARG A 173 3.18 9.48 -10.56
C ARG A 173 2.90 7.99 -10.62
N SER A 174 3.93 7.14 -10.53
CA SER A 174 3.75 5.68 -10.52
C SER A 174 2.97 5.21 -9.31
N ARG A 175 3.20 5.80 -8.14
CA ARG A 175 2.46 5.55 -6.90
C ARG A 175 1.00 5.97 -7.02
N ALA A 176 0.72 7.19 -7.49
CA ALA A 176 -0.64 7.67 -7.70
C ALA A 176 -1.42 6.75 -8.67
N LYS A 177 -0.77 6.28 -9.75
CA LYS A 177 -1.38 5.29 -10.66
C LYS A 177 -1.62 3.95 -9.97
N SER A 178 -0.69 3.48 -9.15
CA SER A 178 -0.85 2.25 -8.36
C SER A 178 -1.97 2.37 -7.33
N GLU A 179 -2.10 3.50 -6.65
CA GLU A 179 -3.13 3.74 -5.63
C GLU A 179 -4.52 3.77 -6.29
N ARG A 180 -4.67 4.46 -7.43
CA ARG A 180 -5.92 4.44 -8.22
C ARG A 180 -6.31 3.02 -8.63
N ALA A 181 -5.34 2.19 -9.02
CA ALA A 181 -5.61 0.80 -9.37
C ALA A 181 -6.06 -0.03 -8.15
N ILE A 182 -5.47 0.19 -6.97
CA ILE A 182 -5.88 -0.49 -5.73
C ILE A 182 -7.30 -0.06 -5.32
N VAL A 183 -7.60 1.23 -5.37
CA VAL A 183 -8.96 1.75 -5.08
C VAL A 183 -9.97 1.16 -6.06
N GLY A 184 -9.65 1.12 -7.35
CA GLY A 184 -10.50 0.49 -8.37
C GLY A 184 -10.71 -1.00 -8.10
N ALA A 185 -9.69 -1.72 -7.63
CA ALA A 185 -9.81 -3.13 -7.26
C ALA A 185 -10.74 -3.33 -6.06
N ALA A 186 -10.61 -2.48 -5.03
CA ALA A 186 -11.46 -2.53 -3.85
C ALA A 186 -12.93 -2.24 -4.19
N LEU A 187 -13.19 -1.23 -5.03
CA LEU A 187 -14.54 -0.93 -5.50
C LEU A 187 -15.14 -2.09 -6.32
N ALA A 188 -14.35 -2.73 -7.19
CA ALA A 188 -14.79 -3.89 -7.95
C ALA A 188 -15.12 -5.08 -7.04
N MET A 189 -14.30 -5.34 -6.01
CA MET A 189 -14.58 -6.39 -5.02
C MET A 189 -15.87 -6.11 -4.24
N LEU A 190 -16.08 -4.87 -3.77
CA LEU A 190 -17.30 -4.49 -3.05
C LEU A 190 -18.56 -4.61 -3.92
N ALA A 191 -18.46 -4.26 -5.20
CA ALA A 191 -19.56 -4.42 -6.15
C ALA A 191 -19.86 -5.92 -6.42
N GLY A 192 -18.81 -6.75 -6.56
CA GLY A 192 -18.98 -8.20 -6.75
C GLY A 192 -19.64 -8.88 -5.55
N LEU A 193 -19.21 -8.55 -4.33
CA LEU A 193 -19.79 -9.07 -3.09
C LEU A 193 -21.25 -8.62 -2.90
N SER A 194 -21.57 -7.37 -3.25
CA SER A 194 -22.94 -6.86 -3.22
C SER A 194 -23.86 -7.59 -4.22
N ALA A 195 -23.34 -7.94 -5.40
CA ALA A 195 -24.10 -8.68 -6.41
C ALA A 195 -24.47 -10.09 -5.94
N GLU A 196 -23.59 -10.77 -5.19
CA GLU A 196 -23.90 -12.07 -4.56
C GLU A 196 -25.00 -11.94 -3.50
N GLY A 197 -24.97 -10.88 -2.69
CA GLY A 197 -26.00 -10.62 -1.68
C GLY A 197 -27.40 -10.41 -2.28
N ILE A 198 -27.48 -9.70 -3.42
CA ILE A 198 -28.75 -9.45 -4.13
C ILE A 198 -29.23 -10.72 -4.86
N ALA A 199 -28.32 -11.50 -5.43
CA ALA A 199 -28.66 -12.76 -6.11
C ALA A 199 -29.31 -13.79 -5.16
N GLY A 200 -28.95 -13.78 -3.87
CA GLY A 200 -29.59 -14.61 -2.85
C GLY A 200 -31.05 -14.24 -2.55
N ILE A 201 -31.49 -13.02 -2.86
CA ILE A 201 -32.88 -12.56 -2.64
C ILE A 201 -33.77 -12.89 -3.85
N ALA A 202 -33.18 -13.01 -5.05
CA ALA A 202 -33.86 -13.29 -6.32
C ALA A 202 -34.11 -14.80 -6.58
N TRP A 203 -34.32 -15.59 -5.52
CA TRP A 203 -34.63 -17.01 -5.64
C TRP A 203 -36.00 -17.22 -6.31
N GLY A 204 -35.97 -17.58 -7.59
CA GLY A 204 -37.15 -17.78 -8.43
C GLY A 204 -36.91 -17.51 -9.91
N PHE A 205 -35.92 -16.67 -10.26
CA PHE A 205 -35.57 -16.36 -11.64
C PHE A 205 -34.11 -16.74 -11.95
N TRP A 206 -33.94 -17.76 -12.78
CA TRP A 206 -32.63 -18.40 -12.99
C TRP A 206 -31.71 -17.51 -13.84
N LEU A 207 -32.32 -16.71 -14.74
CA LEU A 207 -31.63 -15.74 -15.59
C LEU A 207 -30.93 -14.60 -14.81
N PRO A 208 -31.63 -13.79 -13.98
CA PRO A 208 -30.99 -12.71 -13.23
C PRO A 208 -29.98 -13.22 -12.20
N TYR A 209 -30.21 -14.40 -11.60
CA TYR A 209 -29.22 -15.05 -10.74
C TYR A 209 -27.93 -15.38 -11.50
N ALA A 210 -28.03 -16.04 -12.66
CA ALA A 210 -26.88 -16.37 -13.50
C ALA A 210 -26.15 -15.11 -13.98
N VAL A 211 -26.88 -14.05 -14.36
CA VAL A 211 -26.29 -12.76 -14.78
C VAL A 211 -25.52 -12.12 -13.62
N LEU A 212 -26.08 -12.11 -12.40
CA LEU A 212 -25.39 -11.55 -11.22
C LEU A 212 -24.12 -12.32 -10.87
N GLN A 213 -24.13 -13.65 -10.98
CA GLN A 213 -22.95 -14.49 -10.76
C GLN A 213 -21.85 -14.22 -11.79
N VAL A 214 -22.20 -14.12 -13.07
CA VAL A 214 -21.25 -13.76 -14.14
C VAL A 214 -20.65 -12.38 -13.89
N CYS A 215 -21.47 -11.41 -13.47
CA CYS A 215 -20.99 -10.07 -13.09
C CYS A 215 -20.04 -10.11 -11.88
N ALA A 216 -20.36 -10.87 -10.83
CA ALA A 216 -19.51 -11.01 -9.64
C ALA A 216 -18.14 -11.60 -9.99
N VAL A 217 -18.12 -12.68 -10.79
CA VAL A 217 -16.87 -13.30 -11.28
C VAL A 217 -16.07 -12.33 -12.15
N ALA A 218 -16.73 -11.60 -13.06
CA ALA A 218 -16.06 -10.61 -13.91
C ALA A 218 -15.41 -9.48 -13.09
N LEU A 219 -16.08 -9.01 -12.04
CA LEU A 219 -15.57 -7.99 -11.12
C LEU A 219 -14.41 -8.51 -10.27
N MET A 220 -14.45 -9.77 -9.82
CA MET A 220 -13.32 -10.41 -9.15
C MET A 220 -12.10 -10.50 -10.08
N ILE A 221 -12.28 -10.96 -11.32
CA ILE A 221 -11.19 -11.02 -12.31
C ILE A 221 -10.62 -9.62 -12.58
N LEU A 222 -11.48 -8.61 -12.70
CA LEU A 222 -11.07 -7.21 -12.85
C LEU A 222 -10.23 -6.73 -11.65
N SER A 223 -10.63 -7.05 -10.42
CA SER A 223 -9.89 -6.67 -9.21
C SER A 223 -8.49 -7.27 -9.18
N ILE A 224 -8.34 -8.56 -9.54
CA ILE A 224 -7.04 -9.24 -9.62
C ILE A 224 -6.18 -8.60 -10.72
N ARG A 225 -6.76 -8.24 -11.87
CA ARG A 225 -6.05 -7.52 -12.93
C ARG A 225 -5.58 -6.14 -12.50
N LEU A 226 -6.37 -5.41 -11.73
CA LEU A 226 -5.98 -4.11 -11.21
C LEU A 226 -4.87 -4.21 -10.15
N ILE A 227 -4.92 -5.23 -9.28
CA ILE A 227 -3.84 -5.50 -8.30
C ILE A 227 -2.54 -5.90 -9.00
N THR A 228 -2.60 -6.76 -10.01
CA THR A 228 -1.40 -7.15 -10.77
C THR A 228 -0.83 -5.97 -11.56
N ARG A 229 -1.70 -5.12 -12.15
CA ARG A 229 -1.29 -3.86 -12.79
C ARG A 229 -0.63 -2.90 -11.81
N SER A 230 -1.17 -2.76 -10.58
CA SER A 230 -0.59 -1.87 -9.56
C SER A 230 0.83 -2.30 -9.18
N ARG A 231 1.05 -3.62 -9.01
CA ARG A 231 2.38 -4.20 -8.76
C ARG A 231 3.34 -3.95 -9.92
N ARG A 232 2.89 -4.10 -11.17
CA ARG A 232 3.73 -3.80 -12.36
C ARG A 232 4.11 -2.33 -12.41
N LEU A 233 3.16 -1.42 -12.19
CA LEU A 233 3.42 0.03 -12.18
C LEU A 233 4.43 0.45 -11.10
N ARG A 234 4.36 -0.16 -9.90
CA ARG A 234 5.38 0.05 -8.86
C ARG A 234 6.76 -0.46 -9.29
N LYS A 235 6.83 -1.67 -9.85
CA LYS A 235 8.10 -2.24 -10.35
C LYS A 235 8.70 -1.39 -11.47
N GLU A 236 7.87 -0.91 -12.38
CA GLU A 236 8.30 -0.07 -13.51
C GLU A 236 8.75 1.31 -13.05
N GLY A 237 8.01 1.95 -12.13
CA GLY A 237 8.42 3.19 -11.48
C GLY A 237 9.77 3.05 -10.76
N ASN A 238 9.95 1.99 -9.98
CA ASN A 238 11.23 1.70 -9.32
C ASN A 238 12.35 1.39 -10.32
N ARG A 239 12.06 0.70 -11.43
CA ARG A 239 13.07 0.39 -12.45
C ARG A 239 13.57 1.64 -13.18
N LEU A 240 12.65 2.57 -13.47
CA LEU A 240 12.95 3.78 -14.24
C LEU A 240 13.55 4.88 -13.36
N HIS A 241 13.03 5.05 -12.15
CA HIS A 241 13.36 6.20 -11.29
C HIS A 241 14.08 5.81 -10.00
N GLY A 242 13.96 4.56 -9.57
CA GLY A 242 14.60 4.08 -8.34
C GLY A 242 16.12 4.06 -8.41
N LYS A 243 16.72 3.97 -9.61
CA LYS A 243 18.18 4.03 -9.78
C LYS A 243 18.77 5.37 -9.33
N ALA A 244 18.16 6.49 -9.74
CA ALA A 244 18.62 7.82 -9.35
C ALA A 244 18.49 8.05 -7.84
N VAL A 245 17.39 7.58 -7.23
CA VAL A 245 17.20 7.66 -5.78
C VAL A 245 18.17 6.74 -5.03
N ALA A 246 18.43 5.52 -5.51
CA ALA A 246 19.41 4.62 -4.91
C ALA A 246 20.83 5.19 -4.99
N ALA A 247 21.19 5.75 -6.14
CA ALA A 247 22.46 6.42 -6.37
C ALA A 247 22.66 7.65 -5.44
N TYR A 248 21.59 8.40 -5.19
CA TYR A 248 21.58 9.44 -4.16
C TYR A 248 21.90 8.89 -2.77
N TRP A 249 21.25 7.78 -2.40
CA TRP A 249 21.49 7.13 -1.11
C TRP A 249 22.91 6.58 -0.95
N GLU A 250 23.55 6.13 -2.02
CA GLU A 250 24.97 5.77 -2.00
C GLU A 250 25.86 6.97 -1.68
N ALA A 251 25.57 8.15 -2.26
CA ALA A 251 26.29 9.38 -1.95
C ALA A 251 26.05 9.85 -0.50
N VAL A 252 24.82 9.71 0.01
CA VAL A 252 24.48 9.99 1.42
C VAL A 252 25.25 9.06 2.36
N ALA A 253 25.27 7.76 2.08
CA ALA A 253 25.99 6.77 2.88
C ALA A 253 27.50 7.08 2.93
N ALA A 254 28.10 7.54 1.83
CA ALA A 254 29.49 7.95 1.78
C ALA A 254 29.79 9.14 2.71
N ARG A 255 28.88 10.13 2.78
CA ARG A 255 28.96 11.24 3.73
C ARG A 255 28.89 10.74 5.17
N GLU A 256 27.91 9.91 5.49
CA GLU A 256 27.73 9.38 6.85
C GLU A 256 28.95 8.56 7.31
N ASN A 257 29.53 7.76 6.42
CA ASN A 257 30.76 7.01 6.69
C ASN A 257 31.96 7.92 6.97
N GLN A 258 32.04 9.08 6.32
CA GLN A 258 33.08 10.07 6.61
C GLN A 258 32.86 10.76 7.96
N GLN A 259 31.61 11.10 8.29
CA GLN A 259 31.24 11.71 9.57
C GLN A 259 31.41 10.78 10.78
N LYS A 260 31.42 9.46 10.58
CA LYS A 260 31.74 8.47 11.61
C LYS A 260 33.24 8.25 11.83
N LYS A 261 34.10 8.76 10.93
CA LYS A 261 35.57 8.66 11.00
C LYS A 261 36.36 9.85 11.60
N PRO A 262 35.79 10.89 12.25
CA PRO A 262 36.58 12.00 12.77
C PRO A 262 37.20 11.59 14.11
N GLY A 263 38.32 10.86 14.07
CA GLY A 263 39.01 10.43 15.29
C GLY A 263 40.03 9.30 15.16
N GLN A 264 40.49 8.97 13.95
CA GLN A 264 41.71 8.19 13.74
C GLN A 264 42.76 9.04 13.04
#